data_AF-J3LDI3-F1
#
_entry.id   AF-J3LDI3-F1
#
_cell.length_a   1.000
_cell.length_b   1.000
_cell.length_c   1.000
_cell.angle_alpha   90.00
_cell.angle_beta   90.00
_cell.angle_gamma   90.00
#
_symmetry.space_group_name_H-M   'P 1'
#
loop_
_entity.id
_entity.type
_entity.pdbx_description
1 polymer ?
#
loop_
_entity_poly.entity_id
_entity_poly.type
_entity_poly.pdbx_seq_one_letter_code
_entity_poly.pdbx_strand_id
1 'polypeptide(L)'
;MLACLVNNTVKNYDWFEYHERRFLETKGIIVNSFVELEGVVLVTIAAACPDSAMHAISLVIWFDSPLSDQSHECVRWLDGQPPASVVFLCFGSGSYLEAAQVSEGP
;
A
#
# COMPACT_ATOMS: atom_id res chain seq x y z
N MET A 1 9.66 -15.76 -11.60
CA MET A 1 9.90 -14.34 -11.30
C MET A 1 10.62 -14.15 -9.94
N LEU A 2 11.42 -15.13 -9.47
CA LEU A 2 11.97 -15.15 -8.10
C LEU A 2 13.48 -14.90 -8.01
N ALA A 3 14.19 -14.72 -9.12
CA ALA A 3 15.66 -14.63 -9.10
C ALA A 3 16.22 -13.24 -8.72
N CYS A 4 15.40 -12.19 -8.68
CA CYS A 4 15.89 -10.82 -8.46
C CYS A 4 15.89 -10.35 -7.00
N LEU A 5 15.39 -11.15 -6.05
CA LEU A 5 15.29 -10.74 -4.65
C LEU A 5 16.23 -11.47 -3.69
N VAL A 6 16.97 -12.49 -4.14
CA VAL A 6 17.97 -13.17 -3.30
C VAL A 6 19.23 -12.31 -3.23
N ASN A 7 19.23 -11.31 -2.35
CA ASN A 7 20.43 -10.61 -1.92
C ASN A 7 20.67 -10.92 -0.43
N ASN A 8 21.79 -11.59 -0.13
CA ASN A 8 22.15 -12.15 1.18
C ASN A 8 22.47 -11.11 2.28
N THR A 9 22.05 -9.86 2.11
CA THR A 9 22.37 -8.74 3.01
C THR A 9 21.27 -8.44 4.02
N VAL A 10 20.06 -8.98 3.87
CA VAL A 10 18.93 -8.73 4.77
C VAL A 10 18.54 -10.01 5.50
N LYS A 11 18.80 -10.05 6.82
CA LYS A 11 18.56 -11.21 7.72
C LYS A 11 17.09 -11.62 7.90
N ASN A 12 16.16 -11.00 7.17
CA ASN A 12 14.71 -11.25 7.26
C ASN A 12 14.12 -11.89 5.99
N TYR A 13 14.95 -12.23 4.98
CA TYR A 13 14.45 -12.85 3.75
C TYR A 13 13.85 -14.23 3.98
N ASP A 14 14.41 -15.02 4.90
CA ASP A 14 13.90 -16.34 5.25
C ASP A 14 12.44 -16.29 5.72
N TRP A 15 12.07 -15.24 6.47
CA TRP A 15 10.69 -15.03 6.91
C TRP A 15 9.76 -14.75 5.74
N PHE A 16 10.19 -13.92 4.80
CA PHE A 16 9.41 -13.57 3.62
C PHE A 16 9.19 -14.79 2.72
N GLU A 17 10.26 -15.53 2.39
CA GLU A 17 10.19 -16.75 1.57
C GLU A 17 9.31 -17.82 2.24
N TYR A 18 9.46 -17.99 3.57
CA TYR A 18 8.63 -18.92 4.33
C TYR A 18 7.14 -18.59 4.21
N HIS A 19 6.75 -17.32 4.32
CA HIS A 19 5.33 -16.93 4.23
C HIS A 19 4.81 -16.98 2.79
N GLU A 20 5.63 -16.56 1.82
CA GLU A 20 5.26 -16.57 0.39
C GLU A 20 4.89 -17.97 -0.08
N ARG A 21 5.71 -18.97 0.25
CA ARG A 21 5.45 -20.39 -0.11
C ARG A 21 4.12 -20.90 0.45
N ARG A 22 3.68 -20.34 1.59
CA ARG A 22 2.46 -20.76 2.27
C ARG A 22 1.21 -20.00 1.83
N PHE A 23 1.34 -18.97 0.99
CA PHE A 23 0.17 -18.36 0.36
C PHE A 23 -0.62 -19.37 -0.49
N LEU A 24 0.08 -20.35 -1.08
CA LEU A 24 -0.52 -21.46 -1.82
C LEU A 24 -1.24 -22.48 -0.93
N GLU A 25 -0.99 -22.47 0.38
CA GLU A 25 -1.69 -23.32 1.35
C GLU A 25 -3.05 -22.71 1.78
N THR A 26 -3.33 -21.46 1.38
CA THR A 26 -4.55 -20.76 1.76
C THR A 26 -5.73 -21.13 0.86
N LYS A 27 -6.95 -21.03 1.40
CA LYS A 27 -8.18 -21.20 0.61
C LYS A 27 -8.42 -20.05 -0.38
N GLY A 28 -7.78 -18.91 -0.13
CA GLY A 28 -7.88 -17.75 -0.99
C GLY A 28 -7.18 -16.52 -0.39
N ILE A 29 -6.94 -15.54 -1.26
CA ILE A 29 -6.23 -14.30 -0.96
C ILE A 29 -7.18 -13.14 -1.21
N ILE A 30 -7.35 -12.30 -0.20
CA ILE A 30 -8.08 -11.04 -0.31
C ILE A 30 -7.09 -9.93 -0.62
N VAL A 31 -7.33 -9.19 -1.70
CA VAL A 31 -6.51 -8.08 -2.14
C VAL A 31 -7.36 -6.81 -2.05
N ASN A 32 -6.90 -5.80 -1.33
CA ASN A 32 -7.55 -4.48 -1.27
C ASN A 32 -7.25 -3.70 -2.55
N SER A 33 -7.91 -4.09 -3.64
CA SER A 33 -7.72 -3.60 -5.00
C SER A 33 -8.98 -3.86 -5.82
N PHE A 34 -9.01 -3.43 -7.08
CA PHE A 34 -10.12 -3.65 -7.99
C PHE A 34 -9.63 -3.81 -9.44
N VAL A 35 -10.46 -4.42 -10.28
CA VAL A 35 -10.08 -4.90 -11.62
C VAL A 35 -9.68 -3.75 -12.55
N GLU A 36 -10.33 -2.61 -12.44
CA GLU A 36 -10.04 -1.43 -13.26
C GLU A 36 -8.68 -0.81 -12.92
N LEU A 37 -8.16 -1.03 -11.70
CA LEU A 37 -6.83 -0.58 -11.29
C LEU A 37 -5.74 -1.59 -11.66
N GLU A 38 -5.95 -2.88 -11.38
CA GLU A 38 -4.89 -3.90 -11.43
C GLU A 38 -5.29 -5.18 -12.21
N GLY A 39 -6.24 -5.10 -13.14
CA GLY A 39 -6.86 -6.26 -13.77
C GLY A 39 -5.87 -7.27 -14.37
N VAL A 40 -4.84 -6.81 -15.08
CA VAL A 40 -3.82 -7.70 -15.67
C VAL A 40 -3.05 -8.47 -14.59
N VAL A 41 -2.70 -7.81 -13.49
CA VAL A 41 -1.97 -8.41 -12.37
C VAL A 41 -2.84 -9.45 -11.68
N LEU A 42 -4.10 -9.11 -11.39
CA LEU A 42 -5.05 -10.01 -10.74
C LEU A 42 -5.31 -11.28 -11.57
N VAL A 43 -5.49 -11.16 -12.89
CA VAL A 43 -5.66 -12.31 -13.79
C VAL A 43 -4.40 -13.17 -13.83
N THR A 44 -3.22 -12.54 -13.91
CA THR A 44 -1.94 -13.26 -13.97
C THR A 44 -1.69 -14.07 -12.71
N ILE A 45 -1.96 -13.51 -11.53
CA ILE A 45 -1.77 -14.21 -10.25
C ILE A 45 -2.82 -15.33 -10.11
N ALA A 46 -4.09 -15.07 -10.47
CA ALA A 46 -5.13 -16.09 -10.42
C ALA A 46 -4.80 -17.30 -11.33
N ALA A 47 -4.20 -17.06 -12.50
CA ALA A 47 -3.75 -18.13 -13.40
C ALA A 47 -2.54 -18.90 -12.84
N ALA A 48 -1.65 -18.24 -12.09
CA ALA A 48 -0.50 -18.88 -11.46
C ALA A 48 -0.89 -19.71 -10.22
N CYS A 49 -2.02 -19.41 -9.60
CA CYS A 49 -2.52 -20.03 -8.37
C CYS A 49 -3.95 -20.57 -8.53
N PRO A 50 -4.20 -21.54 -9.43
CA PRO A 50 -5.55 -21.96 -9.79
C PRO A 50 -6.34 -22.60 -8.64
N ASP A 51 -5.66 -23.14 -7.63
CA ASP A 51 -6.28 -23.81 -6.48
C ASP A 51 -6.65 -22.83 -5.34
N SER A 52 -6.22 -21.57 -5.40
CA SER A 52 -6.49 -20.55 -4.39
C SER A 52 -7.40 -19.46 -4.97
N ALA A 53 -8.53 -19.20 -4.33
CA ALA A 53 -9.44 -18.15 -4.78
C ALA A 53 -8.82 -16.76 -4.59
N MET A 54 -8.85 -15.91 -5.61
CA MET A 54 -8.44 -14.50 -5.49
C MET A 54 -9.64 -13.58 -5.46
N HIS A 55 -9.68 -12.70 -4.46
CA HIS A 55 -10.77 -11.75 -4.27
C HIS A 55 -10.21 -10.33 -4.16
N ALA A 56 -10.36 -9.56 -5.23
CA ALA A 56 -10.12 -8.12 -5.21
C ALA A 56 -11.35 -7.44 -4.59
N ILE A 57 -11.17 -6.75 -3.46
CA ILE A 57 -12.22 -6.01 -2.78
C ILE A 57 -11.93 -4.52 -2.95
N SER A 58 -12.91 -3.81 -3.53
CA SER A 58 -12.80 -2.39 -3.83
C SER A 58 -12.54 -1.56 -2.56
N LEU A 59 -11.32 -1.03 -2.47
CA LEU A 59 -10.85 0.06 -1.61
C LEU A 59 -11.48 0.10 -0.21
N VAL A 60 -11.18 -0.93 0.58
CA VAL A 60 -11.44 -0.91 2.02
C VAL A 60 -10.50 0.10 2.66
N ILE A 61 -11.01 1.32 2.87
CA ILE A 61 -10.35 2.38 3.63
C ILE A 61 -10.84 2.34 5.07
N TRP A 62 -9.90 2.31 6.01
CA TRP A 62 -10.20 2.40 7.44
C TRP A 62 -10.19 3.86 7.88
N PHE A 63 -11.27 4.28 8.54
CA PHE A 63 -11.33 5.57 9.22
C PHE A 63 -11.32 5.31 10.73
N ASP A 64 -10.17 5.53 11.37
CA ASP A 64 -10.05 5.37 12.82
C ASP A 64 -10.32 6.70 13.52
N SER A 65 -11.56 6.90 13.96
CA SER A 65 -12.00 7.66 15.14
C SER A 65 -13.47 8.05 15.00
N PRO A 66 -14.24 8.16 16.11
CA PRO A 66 -15.38 9.05 16.10
C PRO A 66 -14.81 10.42 15.72
N LEU A 67 -15.25 10.97 14.58
CA LEU A 67 -14.94 12.36 14.23
C LEU A 67 -15.13 13.17 15.50
N SER A 68 -14.07 13.75 16.06
CA SER A 68 -14.29 14.82 17.02
C SER A 68 -15.20 15.82 16.30
N ASP A 69 -16.26 16.29 16.95
CA ASP A 69 -17.18 17.29 16.35
C ASP A 69 -16.42 18.51 15.78
N GLN A 70 -15.17 18.69 16.19
CA GLN A 70 -14.24 19.65 15.64
C GLN A 70 -13.31 19.01 14.60
N SER A 71 -13.39 19.52 13.37
CA SER A 71 -12.42 19.27 12.29
C SER A 71 -11.00 19.71 12.69
N HIS A 72 -9.99 18.92 12.32
CA HIS A 72 -8.58 19.31 12.48
C HIS A 72 -8.28 20.65 11.80
N GLU A 73 -7.37 21.45 12.36
CA GLU A 73 -7.06 22.80 11.87
C GLU A 73 -6.64 22.83 10.40
N CYS A 74 -5.86 21.84 9.94
CA CYS A 74 -5.46 21.73 8.53
C CYS A 74 -6.65 21.56 7.57
N VAL A 75 -7.73 20.92 7.99
CA VAL A 75 -8.96 20.75 7.18
C VAL A 75 -9.68 22.09 7.09
N ARG A 76 -9.81 22.82 8.20
CA ARG A 76 -10.39 24.17 8.20
C ARG A 76 -9.62 25.14 7.32
N TRP A 77 -8.29 25.05 7.32
CA TRP A 77 -7.45 25.84 6.42
C TRP A 77 -7.65 25.45 4.95
N LEU A 78 -7.80 24.15 4.66
CA LEU A 78 -8.04 23.61 3.32
C LEU A 78 -9.38 24.08 2.75
N ASP A 79 -10.42 24.17 3.57
CA ASP A 79 -11.76 24.66 3.18
C ASP A 79 -11.74 26.11 2.62
N GLY A 80 -10.70 26.89 2.96
CA GLY A 80 -10.51 28.26 2.48
C GLY A 80 -9.72 28.40 1.17
N GLN A 81 -9.22 27.30 0.60
CA GLN A 81 -8.37 27.34 -0.59
C GLN A 81 -9.19 27.19 -1.89
N PRO A 82 -8.75 27.77 -3.01
CA PRO A 82 -9.36 27.50 -4.31
C PRO A 82 -9.36 25.99 -4.65
N PRO A 83 -10.33 25.50 -5.44
CA PRO A 83 -10.33 24.11 -5.88
C PRO A 83 -9.04 23.76 -6.62
N ALA A 84 -8.47 22.59 -6.30
CA ALA A 84 -7.25 22.06 -6.91
C ALA A 84 -6.00 22.97 -6.81
N SER A 85 -5.90 23.84 -5.79
CA SER A 85 -4.72 24.71 -5.57
C SER A 85 -3.73 24.22 -4.52
N VAL A 86 -4.05 23.15 -3.79
CA VAL A 86 -3.21 22.63 -2.69
C VAL A 86 -2.60 21.30 -3.09
N VAL A 87 -1.30 21.15 -2.82
CA VAL A 87 -0.58 19.88 -2.93
C VAL A 87 -0.49 19.24 -1.54
N PHE A 88 -0.99 18.01 -1.41
CA PHE A 88 -0.78 17.20 -0.21
C PHE A 88 0.48 16.35 -0.36
N LEU A 89 1.40 16.48 0.61
CA LEU A 89 2.63 15.69 0.67
C LEU A 89 2.63 14.83 1.94
N CYS A 90 2.65 13.51 1.77
CA CYS A 90 2.71 12.55 2.86
C CYS A 90 3.51 11.32 2.44
N PHE A 91 4.47 10.93 3.27
CA PHE A 91 5.35 9.78 3.03
C PHE A 91 4.93 8.53 3.84
N GLY A 92 3.85 8.63 4.63
CA GLY A 92 3.40 7.58 5.53
C GLY A 92 4.17 7.54 6.86
N SER A 93 3.65 6.80 7.83
CA SER A 93 4.23 6.73 9.18
C SER A 93 5.55 5.98 9.27
N GLY A 94 5.85 5.12 8.29
CA GLY A 94 7.06 4.29 8.24
C GLY A 94 8.21 4.89 7.42
N SER A 95 8.07 6.11 6.89
CA SER A 95 9.11 6.71 6.08
C SER A 95 10.27 7.24 6.92
N TYR A 96 11.49 7.09 6.42
CA TYR A 96 12.68 7.76 6.93
C TYR A 96 13.32 8.56 5.79
N LEU A 97 13.60 9.84 6.04
CA LEU A 97 14.23 10.74 5.08
C LEU A 97 15.43 11.41 5.75
N GLU A 98 16.56 11.45 5.05
CA GLU A 98 17.72 12.21 5.46
C GLU A 98 17.46 13.71 5.30
N ALA A 99 18.14 14.54 6.11
CA ALA A 99 17.96 16.00 6.06
C ALA A 99 18.20 16.58 4.66
N ALA A 100 19.20 16.06 3.94
CA ALA A 100 19.52 16.46 2.57
C ALA A 100 18.40 16.16 1.56
N GLN A 101 17.52 15.20 1.84
CA GLN A 101 16.39 14.84 0.99
C GLN A 101 15.18 15.78 1.21
N VAL A 102 15.13 16.47 2.35
CA VAL A 102 14.04 17.40 2.72
C VAL A 102 14.46 18.86 2.55
N SER A 103 15.76 19.14 2.49
CA SER A 103 16.25 20.48 2.15
C SER A 103 16.04 20.76 0.67
N GLU A 104 15.56 21.96 0.35
CA GLU A 104 15.75 22.52 -0.98
C GLU A 104 17.26 22.59 -1.25
N GLY A 105 17.68 22.26 -2.49
CA GLY A 105 19.08 22.37 -2.89
C GLY A 105 19.62 23.79 -2.69
N PRO A 106 20.96 23.97 -2.76
CA PRO A 106 21.56 25.29 -2.62
C PRO A 106 21.03 26.30 -3.64
#